data_AF-A0A7Y8U1A9-F1
#
_entry.id   AF-A0A7Y8U1A9-F1
#
_cell.length_a   1.000
_cell.length_b   1.000
_cell.length_c   1.000
_cell.angle_alpha   90.00
_cell.angle_beta   90.00
_cell.angle_gamma   90.00
#
_symmetry.space_group_name_H-M   'P 1'
#
loop_
_entity.id
_entity.type
_entity.pdbx_description
1 polymer ?
#
loop_
_entity_poly.entity_id
_entity_poly.type
_entity_poly.pdbx_seq_one_letter_code
_entity_poly.pdbx_strand_id
1 'polypeptide(L)'
;MSRVAKAPVTVPNGVTVTQNGRQVEVKGTKGTLSFNLHALVELKQEEGKLQVAPVKESKDAWMQAGTARAVLNNLVKGVSEGFERKLQLIGVGYKAAVKGNVVNLNLGFSHPIDYALPESVTAETPTATEIILKSADKAALGQVAAEIRGYRPPEPYKGKGVRYSDEVVLRKEAKKK
;
A
#
# COMPACT_ATOMS: atom_id res chain seq x y z
N MET A 1 17.00 10.68 -19.12
CA MET A 1 16.57 9.28 -19.30
C MET A 1 16.30 8.64 -17.94
N SER A 2 15.19 7.91 -17.79
CA SER A 2 14.83 7.25 -16.52
C SER A 2 15.28 5.79 -16.48
N ARG A 3 16.09 5.40 -15.48
CA ARG A 3 16.51 4.00 -15.27
C ARG A 3 15.31 3.10 -14.90
N VAL A 4 14.34 3.64 -14.17
CA VAL A 4 13.15 2.91 -13.70
C VAL A 4 12.23 2.54 -14.86
N ALA A 5 11.98 3.48 -15.79
CA ALA A 5 11.13 3.23 -16.95
C ALA A 5 11.70 2.14 -17.88
N LYS A 6 13.02 2.10 -18.04
CA LYS A 6 13.71 1.13 -18.90
C LYS A 6 13.77 -0.28 -18.32
N ALA A 7 13.57 -0.44 -17.01
CA ALA A 7 13.58 -1.74 -16.38
C ALA A 7 12.26 -2.47 -16.67
N PRO A 8 12.27 -3.60 -17.40
CA PRO A 8 11.04 -4.33 -17.71
C PRO A 8 10.38 -4.84 -16.42
N VAL A 9 9.06 -5.02 -16.48
CA VAL A 9 8.28 -5.68 -15.43
C VAL A 9 8.08 -7.12 -15.84
N THR A 10 8.62 -8.05 -15.06
CA THR A 10 8.43 -9.49 -15.26
C THR A 10 7.05 -9.91 -14.78
N VAL A 11 6.27 -10.55 -15.64
CA VAL A 11 4.96 -11.09 -15.27
C VAL A 11 5.15 -12.54 -14.80
N PRO A 12 4.88 -12.85 -13.52
CA PRO A 12 5.00 -14.21 -13.01
C PRO A 12 3.88 -15.11 -13.58
N ASN A 13 4.14 -16.41 -13.62
CA ASN A 13 3.17 -17.40 -14.08
C ASN A 13 1.87 -17.32 -13.28
N GLY A 14 0.73 -17.32 -13.98
CA GLY A 14 -0.60 -17.21 -13.37
C GLY A 14 -1.13 -15.77 -13.25
N VAL A 15 -0.37 -14.76 -13.67
CA VAL A 15 -0.86 -13.39 -13.84
C VAL A 15 -1.13 -13.12 -15.32
N THR A 16 -2.35 -12.65 -15.62
CA THR A 16 -2.73 -12.24 -16.97
C THR A 16 -2.87 -10.72 -17.01
N VAL A 17 -2.29 -10.11 -18.05
CA VAL A 17 -2.32 -8.66 -18.27
C VAL A 17 -3.00 -8.45 -19.61
N THR A 18 -4.11 -7.73 -19.59
CA THR A 18 -4.88 -7.38 -20.79
C THR A 18 -4.89 -5.88 -20.97
N GLN A 19 -4.56 -5.42 -22.18
CA GLN A 19 -4.56 -4.00 -22.51
C GLN A 19 -5.71 -3.69 -23.47
N ASN A 20 -6.67 -2.88 -23.00
CA ASN A 20 -7.77 -2.33 -23.79
C ASN A 20 -7.49 -0.85 -24.05
N GLY A 21 -6.77 -0.57 -25.13
CA GLY A 21 -6.31 0.79 -25.45
C GLY A 21 -5.33 1.32 -24.40
N ARG A 22 -5.81 2.23 -23.54
CA ARG A 22 -5.03 2.78 -22.41
C ARG A 22 -5.34 2.12 -21.07
N GLN A 23 -6.45 1.41 -20.97
CA GLN A 23 -6.80 0.70 -19.74
C GLN A 23 -6.05 -0.63 -19.71
N VAL A 24 -5.27 -0.83 -18.66
CA VAL A 24 -4.57 -2.08 -18.37
C VAL A 24 -5.28 -2.77 -17.23
N GLU A 25 -5.71 -3.99 -17.46
CA GLU A 25 -6.26 -4.87 -16.44
C GLU A 25 -5.25 -5.98 -16.13
N VAL A 26 -5.05 -6.22 -14.85
CA VAL A 26 -4.13 -7.23 -14.34
C VAL A 26 -4.94 -8.18 -13.46
N LYS A 27 -4.99 -9.46 -13.83
CA LYS A 27 -5.71 -10.50 -13.09
C LYS A 27 -4.72 -11.52 -12.55
N GLY A 28 -4.89 -11.91 -11.29
CA GLY A 28 -4.10 -12.95 -10.65
C GLY A 28 -4.90 -13.67 -9.58
N THR A 29 -4.19 -14.44 -8.74
CA THR A 29 -4.79 -15.26 -7.69
C THR A 29 -5.50 -14.43 -6.62
N LYS A 30 -5.03 -13.20 -6.37
CA LYS A 30 -5.57 -12.30 -5.34
C LYS A 30 -6.60 -11.29 -5.84
N GLY A 31 -7.07 -11.44 -7.08
CA GLY A 31 -8.13 -10.62 -7.65
C GLY A 31 -7.72 -9.90 -8.94
N THR A 32 -8.49 -8.87 -9.28
CA THR A 32 -8.35 -8.12 -10.52
C THR A 32 -8.17 -6.63 -10.22
N LEU A 33 -7.14 -6.01 -10.78
CA LEU A 33 -6.89 -4.58 -10.66
C LEU A 33 -6.86 -3.94 -12.04
N SER A 34 -7.32 -2.70 -12.13
CA SER A 34 -7.29 -1.92 -13.36
C SER A 34 -6.53 -0.61 -13.15
N PHE A 35 -5.84 -0.17 -14.19
CA PHE A 35 -5.10 1.08 -14.20
C PHE A 35 -5.14 1.71 -15.59
N ASN A 36 -5.35 3.03 -15.64
CA ASN A 36 -5.38 3.76 -16.89
C ASN A 36 -4.02 4.40 -17.16
N LEU A 37 -3.42 4.09 -18.30
CA LEU A 37 -2.14 4.64 -18.74
C LEU A 37 -2.30 6.11 -19.15
N HIS A 38 -1.32 6.93 -18.77
CA HIS A 38 -1.26 8.31 -19.21
C HIS A 38 -1.05 8.39 -20.73
N ALA A 39 -1.62 9.41 -21.39
CA ALA A 39 -1.55 9.59 -22.84
C ALA A 39 -0.12 9.73 -23.43
N LEU A 40 0.89 9.93 -22.59
CA LEU A 40 2.28 10.11 -22.97
C LEU A 40 3.10 8.81 -22.84
N VAL A 41 2.46 7.72 -22.44
CA VAL A 41 3.09 6.43 -22.15
C VAL A 41 2.53 5.36 -23.09
N GLU A 42 3.45 4.59 -23.66
CA GLU A 42 3.15 3.41 -24.45
C GLU A 42 3.59 2.17 -23.68
N LEU A 43 2.80 1.11 -23.77
CA LEU A 43 3.09 -0.18 -23.16
C LEU A 43 3.25 -1.22 -24.27
N LYS A 44 4.37 -1.95 -24.22
CA LYS A 44 4.67 -3.07 -25.11
C LYS A 44 4.79 -4.33 -24.27
N GLN A 45 4.16 -5.40 -24.73
CA GLN A 45 4.17 -6.70 -24.07
C GLN A 45 4.97 -7.67 -24.93
N GLU A 46 6.13 -8.10 -24.44
CA GLU A 46 7.05 -9.01 -25.14
C GLU A 46 7.39 -10.18 -24.21
N GLU A 47 7.11 -11.41 -24.65
CA GLU A 47 7.59 -12.65 -24.01
C GLU A 47 7.45 -12.70 -22.46
N GLY A 48 6.29 -12.30 -21.93
CA GLY A 48 6.04 -12.30 -20.47
C GLY A 48 6.69 -11.15 -19.71
N LYS A 49 7.20 -10.13 -20.41
CA LYS A 49 7.68 -8.86 -19.85
C LYS A 49 6.83 -7.71 -20.36
N LEU A 50 6.54 -6.77 -19.49
CA LEU A 50 5.95 -5.48 -19.85
C LEU A 50 7.07 -4.44 -19.93
N GLN A 51 7.23 -3.86 -21.10
CA GLN A 51 8.12 -2.74 -21.33
C GLN A 51 7.31 -1.46 -21.47
N VAL A 52 7.71 -0.44 -20.69
CA VAL A 52 7.05 0.87 -20.70
C VAL A 52 7.97 1.86 -21.39
N ALA A 53 7.45 2.54 -22.42
CA ALA A 53 8.19 3.53 -23.18
C ALA A 53 7.41 4.86 -23.23
N PRO A 54 8.09 6.01 -23.28
CA PRO A 54 7.44 7.27 -23.56
C PRO A 54 7.05 7.36 -25.05
N VAL A 55 5.92 7.97 -25.34
CA VAL A 55 5.47 8.23 -26.74
C VAL A 55 6.37 9.25 -27.45
N LYS A 56 6.94 10.20 -26.69
CA LYS A 56 7.87 11.22 -27.19
C LYS A 56 9.04 11.41 -26.25
N GLU A 57 10.20 11.79 -26.79
CA GLU A 57 11.37 12.12 -25.99
C GLU A 57 11.21 13.50 -25.31
N SER A 58 10.52 13.51 -24.18
CA SER A 58 10.36 14.69 -23.33
C SER A 58 10.56 14.32 -21.87
N LYS A 59 11.01 15.27 -21.05
CA LYS A 59 11.20 15.09 -19.62
C LYS A 59 9.92 14.60 -18.94
N ASP A 60 8.78 15.19 -19.29
CA ASP A 60 7.47 14.84 -18.70
C ASP A 60 7.05 13.42 -19.09
N ALA A 61 7.26 13.05 -20.36
CA ALA A 61 6.94 11.71 -20.85
C ALA A 61 7.80 10.64 -20.15
N TRP A 62 9.08 10.91 -19.93
CA TRP A 62 9.97 10.02 -19.17
C TRP A 62 9.58 9.89 -17.69
N MET A 63 9.09 10.97 -17.06
CA MET A 63 8.57 10.94 -15.70
C MET A 63 7.33 10.06 -15.61
N GLN A 64 6.37 10.27 -16.52
CA GLN A 64 5.13 9.47 -16.57
C GLN A 64 5.41 8.00 -16.86
N ALA A 65 6.34 7.68 -17.77
CA ALA A 65 6.74 6.30 -18.06
C ALA A 65 7.33 5.60 -16.82
N GLY A 66 8.13 6.30 -16.03
CA GLY A 66 8.67 5.77 -14.76
C GLY A 66 7.57 5.46 -13.75
N THR A 67 6.62 6.38 -13.58
CA THR A 67 5.46 6.20 -12.69
C THR A 67 4.59 5.03 -13.15
N ALA A 68 4.23 4.99 -14.44
CA ALA A 68 3.41 3.92 -15.00
C ALA A 68 4.07 2.54 -14.81
N ARG A 69 5.38 2.44 -15.06
CA ARG A 69 6.15 1.21 -14.78
C ARG A 69 6.06 0.80 -13.31
N ALA A 70 6.25 1.73 -12.38
CA ALA A 70 6.20 1.44 -10.96
C ALA A 70 4.80 0.99 -10.51
N VAL A 71 3.74 1.62 -11.02
CA VAL A 71 2.36 1.24 -10.75
C VAL A 71 2.09 -0.16 -11.30
N LEU A 72 2.40 -0.43 -12.57
CA LEU A 72 2.21 -1.75 -13.18
C LEU A 72 2.93 -2.86 -12.43
N ASN A 73 4.17 -2.61 -12.00
CA ASN A 73 4.91 -3.56 -11.18
C ASN A 73 4.23 -3.83 -9.83
N ASN A 74 3.65 -2.80 -9.20
CA ASN A 74 2.90 -2.99 -7.97
C ASN A 74 1.59 -3.76 -8.22
N LEU A 75 0.90 -3.54 -9.35
CA LEU A 75 -0.30 -4.30 -9.69
C LEU A 75 0.02 -5.78 -9.89
N VAL A 76 1.04 -6.09 -10.69
CA VAL A 76 1.48 -7.46 -10.95
C VAL A 76 1.88 -8.15 -9.65
N LYS A 77 2.70 -7.50 -8.81
CA LYS A 77 3.10 -8.04 -7.50
C LYS A 77 1.91 -8.18 -6.54
N GLY A 78 0.98 -7.23 -6.57
CA GLY A 78 -0.19 -7.20 -5.72
C GLY A 78 -1.16 -8.36 -5.99
N VAL A 79 -1.44 -8.65 -7.27
CA VAL A 79 -2.34 -9.76 -7.63
C VAL A 79 -1.70 -11.14 -7.47
N SER A 80 -0.36 -11.24 -7.39
CA SER A 80 0.37 -12.48 -7.18
C SER A 80 0.69 -12.72 -5.70
N GLU A 81 1.54 -11.89 -5.12
CA GLU A 81 2.07 -12.01 -3.75
C GLU A 81 1.19 -11.27 -2.74
N GLY A 82 0.53 -10.18 -3.15
CA GLY A 82 -0.17 -9.27 -2.25
C GLY A 82 0.78 -8.42 -1.41
N PHE A 83 0.21 -7.46 -0.69
CA PHE A 83 0.93 -6.58 0.20
C PHE A 83 0.43 -6.71 1.62
N GLU A 84 1.35 -6.52 2.56
CA GLU A 84 1.08 -6.52 3.99
C GLU A 84 1.68 -5.26 4.63
N ARG A 85 0.95 -4.66 5.56
CA ARG A 85 1.41 -3.57 6.42
C ARG A 85 1.09 -3.89 7.86
N LYS A 86 2.11 -3.89 8.71
CA LYS A 86 1.96 -4.14 10.15
C LYS A 86 1.97 -2.82 10.91
N LEU A 87 0.95 -2.63 11.75
CA LEU A 87 0.82 -1.54 12.69
C LEU A 87 0.94 -2.07 14.11
N GLN A 88 1.59 -1.30 14.96
CA GLN A 88 1.76 -1.59 16.39
C GLN A 88 1.10 -0.50 17.22
N LEU A 89 0.34 -0.92 18.23
CA LEU A 89 -0.28 -0.07 19.22
C LEU A 89 0.59 -0.06 20.47
N ILE A 90 1.08 1.12 20.84
CA ILE A 90 1.90 1.31 22.03
C ILE A 90 1.19 2.24 22.98
N GLY A 91 0.83 1.72 24.14
CA GLY A 91 0.16 2.48 25.18
C GLY A 91 -0.48 1.56 26.19
N VAL A 92 -0.62 2.05 27.41
CA VAL A 92 -1.34 1.32 28.45
C VAL A 92 -2.81 1.34 28.12
N GLY A 93 -3.44 0.17 27.99
CA GLY A 93 -4.85 0.02 27.65
C GLY A 93 -5.16 0.16 26.15
N TYR A 94 -4.15 0.36 25.30
CA TYR A 94 -4.38 0.45 23.86
C TYR A 94 -4.59 -0.95 23.28
N LYS A 95 -5.69 -1.12 22.56
CA LYS A 95 -6.04 -2.40 21.95
C LYS A 95 -6.82 -2.22 20.66
N ALA A 96 -6.62 -3.16 19.74
CA ALA A 96 -7.37 -3.29 18.50
C ALA A 96 -8.07 -4.64 18.47
N ALA A 97 -9.28 -4.67 17.90
CA ALA A 97 -10.00 -5.91 17.63
C ALA A 97 -10.70 -5.80 16.28
N VAL A 98 -10.55 -6.82 15.44
CA VAL A 98 -11.28 -6.91 14.16
C VAL A 98 -12.62 -7.61 14.40
N LYS A 99 -13.71 -6.98 13.97
CA LYS A 99 -15.06 -7.55 13.97
C LYS A 99 -15.62 -7.49 12.55
N GLY A 100 -15.55 -8.61 11.83
CA GLY A 100 -15.92 -8.65 10.42
C GLY A 100 -15.06 -7.68 9.61
N ASN A 101 -15.70 -6.68 9.00
CA ASN A 101 -15.04 -5.67 8.18
C ASN A 101 -14.70 -4.36 8.94
N VAL A 102 -14.84 -4.35 10.26
CA VAL A 102 -14.60 -3.16 11.10
C VAL A 102 -13.44 -3.42 12.04
N VAL A 103 -12.49 -2.48 12.10
CA VAL A 103 -11.41 -2.46 13.09
C VAL A 103 -11.85 -1.56 14.25
N ASN A 104 -12.16 -2.18 15.40
CA ASN A 104 -12.43 -1.48 16.64
C ASN A 104 -11.10 -1.11 17.32
N LEU A 105 -10.89 0.18 17.55
CA LEU A 105 -9.67 0.76 18.11
C LEU A 105 -10.00 1.41 19.46
N ASN A 106 -9.37 0.92 20.52
CA ASN A 106 -9.38 1.58 21.82
C ASN A 106 -8.01 2.22 22.04
N LEU A 107 -7.94 3.54 21.85
CA LEU A 107 -6.69 4.33 21.89
C LEU A 107 -6.68 5.32 23.07
N GLY A 108 -7.50 5.06 24.10
CA GLY A 108 -7.61 5.93 25.28
C GLY A 108 -8.44 7.20 25.05
N PHE A 109 -9.31 7.21 24.04
CA PHE A 109 -10.38 8.19 23.91
C PHE A 109 -11.57 7.80 24.81
N SER A 110 -12.51 8.73 25.03
CA SER A 110 -13.71 8.48 25.84
C SER A 110 -14.63 7.41 25.25
N HIS A 111 -14.55 7.15 23.94
CA HIS A 111 -15.29 6.12 23.22
C HIS A 111 -14.34 5.33 22.30
N PRO A 112 -14.65 4.07 21.98
CA PRO A 112 -13.91 3.31 20.99
C PRO A 112 -14.14 3.90 19.58
N ILE A 113 -13.14 3.77 18.71
CA ILE A 113 -13.22 4.20 17.32
C ILE A 113 -13.45 2.96 16.45
N ASP A 114 -14.52 2.96 15.68
CA ASP A 114 -14.80 1.91 14.70
C ASP A 114 -14.40 2.39 13.31
N TYR A 115 -13.39 1.73 12.74
CA TYR A 115 -12.92 2.01 11.38
C TYR A 115 -13.44 0.94 10.41
N ALA A 116 -14.29 1.33 9.47
CA ALA A 116 -14.78 0.43 8.43
C ALA A 116 -13.72 0.26 7.34
N LEU A 117 -13.29 -0.98 7.10
CA LEU A 117 -12.33 -1.29 6.05
C LEU A 117 -13.01 -1.28 4.68
N PRO A 118 -12.34 -0.78 3.63
CA PRO A 118 -12.79 -0.97 2.26
C PRO A 118 -12.70 -2.45 1.87
N GLU A 119 -13.55 -2.91 0.95
CA GLU A 119 -13.61 -4.32 0.51
C GLU A 119 -12.28 -4.86 -0.03
N SER A 120 -11.40 -3.97 -0.49
CA SER A 120 -10.08 -4.33 -1.01
C SER A 120 -9.04 -4.64 0.08
N VAL A 121 -9.31 -4.34 1.35
CA VAL A 121 -8.34 -4.46 2.46
C VAL A 121 -8.91 -5.35 3.56
N THR A 122 -8.15 -6.36 3.93
CA THR A 122 -8.45 -7.21 5.10
C THR A 122 -7.54 -6.86 6.26
N ALA A 123 -8.05 -6.99 7.49
CA ALA A 123 -7.29 -6.79 8.70
C ALA A 123 -7.30 -8.06 9.56
N GLU A 124 -6.15 -8.36 10.17
CA GLU A 124 -5.98 -9.41 11.16
C GLU A 124 -5.35 -8.81 12.42
N THR A 125 -5.82 -9.20 13.59
CA THR A 125 -5.25 -8.80 14.88
C THR A 125 -4.72 -10.04 15.61
N PRO A 126 -3.46 -10.48 15.33
CA PRO A 126 -2.89 -11.65 15.99
C PRO A 126 -2.68 -11.43 17.48
N THR A 127 -2.36 -10.19 17.86
CA THR A 127 -2.34 -9.74 19.25
C THR A 127 -3.20 -8.49 19.38
N ALA A 128 -3.69 -8.20 20.58
CA ALA A 128 -4.48 -6.99 20.82
C ALA A 128 -3.70 -5.69 20.53
N THR A 129 -2.37 -5.75 20.48
CA THR A 129 -1.47 -4.62 20.24
C THR A 129 -0.94 -4.55 18.80
N GLU A 130 -1.32 -5.48 17.92
CA GLU A 130 -0.83 -5.53 16.55
C GLU A 130 -1.98 -5.66 15.56
N ILE A 131 -1.91 -4.89 14.48
CA ILE A 131 -2.84 -4.97 13.35
C ILE A 131 -2.02 -5.28 12.11
N ILE A 132 -2.38 -6.36 11.42
CA ILE A 132 -1.82 -6.74 10.14
C ILE A 132 -2.87 -6.43 9.08
N LEU A 133 -2.58 -5.45 8.22
CA LEU A 133 -3.41 -5.10 7.08
C LEU A 133 -2.87 -5.81 5.83
N LYS A 134 -3.75 -6.44 5.05
CA LYS A 134 -3.41 -7.14 3.80
C LYS A 134 -4.29 -6.63 2.66
N SER A 135 -3.70 -6.48 1.47
CA SER A 135 -4.44 -6.11 0.26
C SER A 135 -3.64 -6.46 -1.00
N ALA A 136 -4.33 -6.65 -2.12
CA ALA A 136 -3.70 -6.67 -3.44
C ALA A 136 -3.34 -5.24 -3.92
N ASP A 137 -4.08 -4.21 -3.50
CA ASP A 137 -3.81 -2.83 -3.88
C ASP A 137 -2.93 -2.13 -2.83
N LYS A 138 -1.71 -1.78 -3.26
CA LYS A 138 -0.73 -1.08 -2.42
C LYS A 138 -1.18 0.32 -2.02
N ALA A 139 -1.92 1.02 -2.89
CA ALA A 139 -2.38 2.38 -2.62
C ALA A 139 -3.47 2.38 -1.55
N ALA A 140 -4.51 1.56 -1.73
CA ALA A 140 -5.57 1.37 -0.74
C ALA A 140 -5.01 0.91 0.61
N LEU A 141 -4.09 -0.06 0.62
CA LEU A 141 -3.43 -0.53 1.85
C LEU A 141 -2.69 0.59 2.59
N GLY A 142 -1.94 1.41 1.85
CA GLY A 142 -1.21 2.53 2.41
C GLY A 142 -2.13 3.60 2.99
N GLN A 143 -3.24 3.89 2.31
CA GLN A 143 -4.23 4.87 2.75
C GLN A 143 -4.90 4.41 4.06
N VAL A 144 -5.41 3.18 4.10
CA VAL A 144 -6.02 2.61 5.31
C VAL A 144 -5.04 2.61 6.49
N ALA A 145 -3.79 2.21 6.25
CA ALA A 145 -2.78 2.20 7.31
C ALA A 145 -2.45 3.62 7.82
N ALA A 146 -2.43 4.61 6.92
CA ALA A 146 -2.19 6.00 7.27
C ALA A 146 -3.36 6.60 8.07
N GLU A 147 -4.61 6.28 7.70
CA GLU A 147 -5.81 6.71 8.43
C GLU A 147 -5.85 6.15 9.85
N ILE A 148 -5.59 4.84 10.01
CA ILE A 148 -5.54 4.20 11.33
C ILE A 148 -4.43 4.81 12.21
N ARG A 149 -3.25 5.09 11.62
CA ARG A 149 -2.16 5.80 12.31
C ARG A 149 -2.56 7.24 12.69
N GLY A 150 -3.36 7.89 11.85
CA GLY A 150 -3.81 9.27 12.02
C GLY A 150 -4.66 9.50 13.27
N TYR A 151 -5.41 8.49 13.75
CA TYR A 151 -6.22 8.64 14.97
C TYR A 151 -5.40 8.93 16.23
N ARG A 152 -4.22 8.31 16.36
CA ARG A 152 -3.31 8.54 17.48
C ARG A 152 -1.87 8.37 17.03
N PRO A 153 -1.25 9.40 16.41
CA PRO A 153 0.13 9.31 15.95
C PRO A 153 1.10 9.12 17.13
N PRO A 154 2.31 8.57 16.88
CA PRO A 154 3.26 8.30 17.94
C PRO A 154 3.75 9.61 18.58
N GLU A 155 3.64 9.70 19.90
CA GLU A 155 4.03 10.90 20.64
C GLU A 155 5.57 11.05 20.72
N PRO A 156 6.09 12.28 20.76
CA PRO A 156 7.54 12.53 20.69
C PRO A 156 8.30 12.21 21.98
N TYR A 157 7.65 11.81 23.08
CA TYR A 157 8.33 11.52 24.35
C TYR A 157 8.45 10.02 24.60
N LYS A 158 7.33 9.33 24.87
CA LYS A 158 7.34 7.88 25.14
C LYS A 158 7.03 7.03 23.90
N GLY A 159 6.72 7.65 22.76
CA GLY A 159 6.37 6.93 21.54
C GLY A 159 5.05 6.15 21.62
N LYS A 160 4.15 6.52 22.54
CA LYS A 160 2.79 5.97 22.61
C LYS A 160 1.98 6.44 21.42
N GLY A 161 1.13 5.56 20.91
CA GLY A 161 0.30 5.77 19.73
C GLY A 161 0.30 4.54 18.83
N VAL A 162 -0.29 4.71 17.67
CA VAL A 162 -0.22 3.75 16.57
C VAL A 162 0.99 4.11 15.71
N ARG A 163 1.85 3.14 15.41
CA ARG A 163 3.01 3.32 14.52
C ARG A 163 3.14 2.16 13.56
N TYR A 164 3.90 2.33 12.48
CA TYR A 164 4.32 1.17 11.68
C TYR A 164 5.31 0.31 12.46
N SER A 165 5.31 -1.00 12.21
CA SER A 165 6.23 -1.93 12.89
C SER A 165 7.71 -1.60 12.64
N ASP A 166 8.02 -1.03 11.48
CA ASP A 166 9.34 -0.63 11.01
C ASP A 166 9.64 0.86 11.22
N GLU A 167 8.74 1.62 11.86
CA GLU A 167 8.90 3.06 12.09
C GLU A 167 9.82 3.36 13.28
N VAL A 168 10.88 4.13 13.01
CA VAL A 168 11.75 4.69 14.05
C VAL A 168 11.14 5.99 14.57
N VAL A 169 10.67 5.98 15.82
CA VAL A 169 10.10 7.17 16.48
C VAL A 169 11.22 7.97 17.15
N LEU A 170 11.44 9.19 16.68
CA LEU A 170 12.37 10.13 17.31
C LEU A 170 11.81 10.59 18.66
N ARG A 171 12.53 10.28 19.74
CA ARG A 171 12.13 10.62 21.10
C ARG A 171 12.91 11.82 21.64
N LYS A 172 12.21 12.75 22.25
CA LYS A 172 12.77 13.86 23.05
C LYS A 172 12.91 13.40 24.49
N GLU A 173 13.96 13.86 25.16
CA GLU A 173 14.12 13.61 26.59
C GLU A 173 12.96 14.25 27.37
N ALA A 174 12.39 13.47 28.30
CA ALA A 174 11.50 14.00 29.31
C ALA A 174 12.33 14.58 30.47
N LYS A 175 11.69 15.39 31.33
CA LYS A 175 12.34 15.90 32.55
C LYS A 175 12.92 14.72 33.34
N LYS A 176 14.25 14.68 33.51
CA LYS A 176 14.92 13.78 34.45
C LYS A 176 14.38 14.10 35.84
N LYS A 177 13.82 13.11 36.50
CA LYS A 177 13.46 13.18 37.92
C LYS A 177 14.66 12.72 38.73
#